data_AF-A0A9P1DX33-F1
#
_entry.id   AF-A0A9P1DX33-F1
#
_cell.length_a   1.000
_cell.length_b   1.000
_cell.length_c   1.000
_cell.angle_alpha   90.00
_cell.angle_beta   90.00
_cell.angle_gamma   90.00
#
_symmetry.space_group_name_H-M   'P 1'
#
loop_
_entity.id
_entity.type
_entity.pdbx_description
1 polymer ?
#
loop_
_entity_poly.entity_id
_entity_poly.type
_entity_poly.pdbx_seq_one_letter_code
_entity_poly.pdbx_strand_id
1 'polypeptide(L)'
;MTVSGCSGSPASMSLRRWEFADPRTSRTPRLPAVKGGLISPISARGAKAVKDLRPLAEPSNRSLTERTLEAAEAWSIPGSPFKGLDASHPSRGFELSQDSRSGFFGRLTGLDIEAELQRHAVLLKGLLRDMAVIRDTVWHLADERSVVTSAAHDAKEACDVTTQLRTSFSELEIAVLKQQELWAKDGPGDAKLLQSLQESSMETRYEEQSLREETQFEEHSRILEGRFQEHHGLLNQRLEEHSRILEGRFQEHHGQLNQRFEALMQEHSLALEQYQEQHQTMEERFQEVREKVGNLSDSLRKEVQIRREALRGNVVRDLSASLADEVAERACQSVTPVLQRMMAEARGERPSTCPAVVQGGTDAGNRAQSADTVLSAEAAGVKGIVMDSEEAQVVAAEVAAELIQMLLTDWRSTPSPQELWP
;
A
#
# COMPACT_ATOMS: atom_id res chain seq x y z
N MET A 1 22.00 49.61 -15.45
CA MET A 1 20.59 49.96 -15.18
C MET A 1 20.13 49.12 -14.00
N THR A 2 19.69 49.76 -12.92
CA THR A 2 19.22 49.08 -11.68
C THR A 2 17.72 49.27 -11.56
N VAL A 3 16.96 48.18 -11.60
CA VAL A 3 15.50 48.21 -11.44
C VAL A 3 15.17 48.08 -9.95
N SER A 4 14.41 49.04 -9.41
CA SER A 4 13.98 49.04 -8.01
C SER A 4 12.86 48.01 -7.79
N GLY A 5 13.00 47.16 -6.77
CA GLY A 5 11.97 46.19 -6.39
C GLY A 5 10.98 46.78 -5.38
N CYS A 6 9.73 46.99 -5.80
CA CYS A 6 8.66 47.41 -4.90
C CYS A 6 8.05 46.21 -4.15
N SER A 7 8.32 46.09 -2.86
CA SER A 7 7.75 45.06 -1.97
C SER A 7 6.31 45.39 -1.54
N GLY A 8 5.34 45.08 -2.42
CA GLY A 8 3.92 45.13 -2.06
C GLY A 8 3.56 44.05 -1.03
N SER A 9 3.03 44.44 0.12
CA SER A 9 2.48 43.47 1.10
C SER A 9 1.18 42.84 0.58
N PRO A 10 0.92 41.54 0.82
CA PRO A 10 -0.31 40.89 0.38
C PRO A 10 -1.52 41.48 1.12
N ALA A 11 -2.54 41.88 0.38
CA ALA A 11 -3.77 42.42 0.95
C ALA A 11 -4.55 41.34 1.71
N SER A 12 -4.93 41.63 2.95
CA SER A 12 -5.75 40.73 3.77
C SER A 12 -7.19 40.66 3.24
N MET A 13 -7.47 39.64 2.42
CA MET A 13 -8.83 39.35 1.93
C MET A 13 -9.73 38.92 3.09
N SER A 14 -10.44 39.87 3.70
CA SER A 14 -11.53 39.57 4.61
C SER A 14 -12.68 38.92 3.83
N LEU A 15 -13.03 37.68 4.22
CA LEU A 15 -14.19 36.99 3.67
C LEU A 15 -15.44 37.78 4.01
N ARG A 16 -16.10 38.35 2.98
CA ARG A 16 -17.42 38.99 3.15
C ARG A 16 -18.42 37.93 3.61
N ARG A 17 -18.83 38.03 4.87
CA ARG A 17 -19.89 37.22 5.46
C ARG A 17 -21.17 37.40 4.64
N TRP A 18 -21.72 36.31 4.12
CA TRP A 18 -23.03 36.34 3.48
C TRP A 18 -24.10 36.47 4.55
N GLU A 19 -24.57 37.70 4.78
CA GLU A 19 -25.73 37.95 5.64
C GLU A 19 -27.01 37.61 4.85
N PHE A 20 -27.51 36.40 5.08
CA PHE A 20 -28.85 36.03 4.63
C PHE A 20 -29.88 36.94 5.32
N ALA A 21 -30.77 37.53 4.53
CA ALA A 21 -31.75 38.49 5.02
C ALA A 21 -32.67 37.90 6.10
N ASP A 22 -32.93 38.66 7.17
CA ASP A 22 -33.83 38.26 8.25
C ASP A 22 -35.25 38.01 7.70
N PRO A 23 -35.80 36.77 7.82
CA PRO A 23 -37.11 36.40 7.29
C PRO A 23 -38.29 37.17 7.92
N ARG A 24 -38.05 38.08 8.88
CA ARG A 24 -39.07 38.93 9.51
C ARG A 24 -39.46 40.19 8.72
N THR A 25 -38.72 40.55 7.66
CA THR A 25 -38.87 41.89 7.01
C THR A 25 -39.37 41.89 5.56
N SER A 26 -39.44 40.74 4.89
CA SER A 26 -39.88 40.65 3.49
C SER A 26 -41.40 40.80 3.33
N ARG A 27 -41.86 42.03 3.04
CA ARG A 27 -43.22 42.25 2.53
C ARG A 27 -43.39 41.63 1.15
N THR A 28 -43.93 40.41 1.10
CA THR A 28 -44.34 39.77 -0.16
C THR A 28 -45.41 40.59 -0.88
N PRO A 29 -45.34 40.78 -2.21
CA PRO A 29 -46.43 41.38 -2.97
C PRO A 29 -47.68 40.51 -2.86
N ARG A 30 -48.83 41.11 -2.53
CA ARG A 30 -50.12 40.39 -2.51
C ARG A 30 -50.60 40.17 -3.94
N LEU A 31 -50.54 38.93 -4.42
CA LEU A 31 -51.38 38.49 -5.53
C LEU A 31 -52.87 38.54 -5.13
N PRO A 32 -53.79 38.78 -6.08
CA PRO A 32 -55.22 38.86 -5.79
C PRO A 32 -55.75 37.49 -5.33
N ALA A 33 -56.59 37.49 -4.29
CA ALA A 33 -57.13 36.28 -3.71
C ALA A 33 -58.27 35.71 -4.58
N VAL A 34 -57.95 34.70 -5.40
CA VAL A 34 -58.95 33.89 -6.11
C VAL A 34 -59.80 33.14 -5.08
N LYS A 35 -61.08 33.51 -4.97
CA LYS A 35 -62.06 32.84 -4.09
C LYS A 35 -62.71 31.68 -4.84
N GLY A 36 -62.38 30.46 -4.46
CA GLY A 36 -62.99 29.23 -4.96
C GLY A 36 -62.01 28.39 -5.78
N GLY A 37 -61.90 27.11 -5.43
CA GLY A 37 -60.92 26.18 -6.00
C GLY A 37 -60.36 25.27 -4.92
N LEU A 38 -60.39 23.95 -5.18
CA LEU A 38 -59.92 22.92 -4.25
C LEU A 38 -58.42 23.08 -3.95
N ILE A 39 -58.04 23.04 -2.67
CA ILE A 39 -56.62 22.98 -2.28
C ILE A 39 -56.11 21.56 -2.57
N SER A 40 -55.37 21.40 -3.67
CA SER A 40 -54.74 20.12 -4.02
C SER A 40 -53.79 19.65 -2.92
N PRO A 41 -53.87 18.38 -2.45
CA PRO A 41 -53.19 17.90 -1.24
C PRO A 41 -51.65 17.69 -1.39
N ILE A 42 -51.06 18.17 -2.49
CA ILE A 42 -49.70 17.84 -2.93
C ILE A 42 -48.63 18.56 -2.09
N SER A 43 -48.88 19.83 -1.73
CA SER A 43 -47.98 20.69 -0.93
C SER A 43 -47.58 20.08 0.43
N ALA A 44 -48.41 19.21 1.01
CA ALA A 44 -48.17 18.62 2.33
C ALA A 44 -47.01 17.61 2.38
N ARG A 45 -46.59 17.01 1.25
CA ARG A 45 -45.59 15.92 1.27
C ARG A 45 -44.14 16.40 1.28
N GLY A 46 -43.78 17.38 0.44
CA GLY A 46 -42.42 17.97 0.44
C GLY A 46 -42.04 18.60 1.79
N ALA A 47 -43.03 19.20 2.47
CA ALA A 47 -42.87 19.75 3.81
C ALA A 47 -42.46 18.70 4.88
N LYS A 48 -42.66 17.40 4.64
CA LYS A 48 -42.21 16.35 5.56
C LYS A 48 -40.72 16.03 5.39
N ALA A 49 -40.23 15.86 4.17
CA ALA A 49 -38.80 15.57 3.91
C ALA A 49 -37.88 16.68 4.47
N VAL A 50 -38.27 17.95 4.29
CA VAL A 50 -37.55 19.11 4.85
C VAL A 50 -37.64 19.17 6.40
N LYS A 51 -38.63 18.52 7.00
CA LYS A 51 -38.76 18.38 8.47
C LYS A 51 -37.85 17.26 9.00
N ASP A 52 -37.82 16.13 8.31
CA ASP A 52 -37.06 14.94 8.68
C ASP A 52 -35.53 15.17 8.50
N LEU A 53 -35.12 16.07 7.59
CA LEU A 53 -33.73 16.52 7.42
C LEU A 53 -33.30 17.64 8.38
N ARG A 54 -34.23 18.29 9.10
CA ARG A 54 -33.93 19.45 9.96
C ARG A 54 -32.86 19.20 11.05
N PRO A 55 -32.79 18.03 11.72
CA PRO A 55 -31.78 17.77 12.75
C PRO A 55 -30.33 17.85 12.26
N LEU A 56 -30.09 17.73 10.95
CA LEU A 56 -28.76 17.87 10.34
C LEU A 56 -28.33 19.32 10.11
N ALA A 57 -29.28 20.27 10.10
CA ALA A 57 -29.04 21.68 9.78
C ALA A 57 -28.84 22.57 11.02
N GLU A 58 -29.15 22.09 12.22
CA GLU A 58 -29.09 22.92 13.44
C GLU A 58 -27.65 23.03 14.00
N PRO A 59 -27.19 24.24 14.37
CA PRO A 59 -25.91 24.42 15.04
C PRO A 59 -26.00 23.85 16.46
N SER A 60 -25.10 22.92 16.75
CA SER A 60 -25.01 22.19 18.02
C SER A 60 -23.55 21.84 18.26
N ASN A 61 -23.14 21.82 19.52
CA ASN A 61 -21.73 21.72 19.91
C ASN A 61 -21.15 20.29 19.79
N ARG A 62 -21.95 19.31 19.33
CA ARG A 62 -21.49 17.95 19.04
C ARG A 62 -20.67 17.89 17.76
N SER A 63 -19.59 17.11 17.80
CA SER A 63 -18.67 16.96 16.68
C SER A 63 -19.33 16.30 15.46
N LEU A 64 -18.82 16.57 14.25
CA LEU A 64 -19.40 16.01 13.02
C LEU A 64 -19.39 14.47 13.02
N THR A 65 -18.32 13.87 13.56
CA THR A 65 -18.14 12.43 13.76
C THR A 65 -19.18 11.87 14.72
N GLU A 66 -19.35 12.47 15.90
CA GLU A 66 -20.34 12.10 16.92
C GLU A 66 -21.77 12.13 16.37
N ARG A 67 -22.17 13.21 15.68
CA ARG A 67 -23.48 13.27 14.99
C ARG A 67 -23.63 12.23 13.89
N THR A 68 -22.54 11.90 13.19
CA THR A 68 -22.56 10.90 12.10
C THR A 68 -22.68 9.47 12.65
N LEU A 69 -22.16 9.21 13.84
CA LEU A 69 -22.36 7.97 14.59
C LEU A 69 -23.80 7.88 15.12
N GLU A 70 -24.28 8.91 15.82
CA GLU A 70 -25.65 8.97 16.37
C GLU A 70 -26.72 8.82 15.26
N ALA A 71 -26.50 9.44 14.10
CA ALA A 71 -27.34 9.26 12.92
C ALA A 71 -27.21 7.86 12.28
N ALA A 72 -26.03 7.22 12.33
CA ALA A 72 -25.86 5.86 11.82
C ALA A 72 -26.53 4.81 12.73
N GLU A 73 -26.46 4.97 14.06
CA GLU A 73 -27.20 4.15 15.01
C GLU A 73 -28.71 4.29 14.79
N ALA A 74 -29.22 5.50 14.58
CA ALA A 74 -30.62 5.77 14.26
C ALA A 74 -31.10 5.15 12.92
N TRP A 75 -30.18 4.81 12.00
CA TRP A 75 -30.47 4.10 10.75
C TRP A 75 -30.39 2.57 10.88
N SER A 76 -30.18 2.03 12.08
CA SER A 76 -30.19 0.58 12.34
C SER A 76 -31.56 -0.03 12.01
N ILE A 77 -31.62 -0.85 10.96
CA ILE A 77 -32.87 -1.45 10.44
C ILE A 77 -33.59 -2.24 11.55
N PRO A 78 -34.83 -1.88 11.92
CA PRO A 78 -35.65 -2.66 12.84
C PRO A 78 -35.92 -4.05 12.24
N GLY A 79 -35.42 -5.11 12.90
CA GLY A 79 -35.47 -6.48 12.40
C GLY A 79 -34.12 -7.09 12.01
N SER A 80 -33.00 -6.36 12.16
CA SER A 80 -31.66 -6.98 12.10
C SER A 80 -31.54 -8.10 13.16
N PRO A 81 -31.15 -9.34 12.77
CA PRO A 81 -31.16 -10.50 13.68
C PRO A 81 -30.05 -10.47 14.75
N PHE A 82 -29.18 -9.46 14.75
CA PHE A 82 -28.08 -9.31 15.72
C PHE A 82 -28.50 -8.69 17.07
N LYS A 83 -29.77 -8.28 17.23
CA LYS A 83 -30.24 -7.59 18.43
C LYS A 83 -30.60 -8.56 19.57
N GLY A 84 -29.61 -9.32 20.05
CA GLY A 84 -29.78 -10.32 21.11
C GLY A 84 -28.50 -10.98 21.64
N LEU A 85 -27.32 -10.43 21.35
CA LEU A 85 -26.05 -10.88 21.95
C LEU A 85 -25.57 -9.85 22.98
N ASP A 86 -25.33 -10.30 24.21
CA ASP A 86 -24.95 -9.44 25.33
C ASP A 86 -23.58 -8.79 25.12
N ALA A 87 -23.46 -7.51 25.51
CA ALA A 87 -22.27 -6.68 25.33
C ALA A 87 -21.07 -7.07 26.23
N SER A 88 -21.10 -8.25 26.86
CA SER A 88 -20.05 -8.77 27.74
C SER A 88 -18.96 -9.56 27.00
N HIS A 89 -19.14 -9.88 25.72
CA HIS A 89 -18.11 -10.49 24.90
C HIS A 89 -17.54 -9.44 23.92
N PRO A 90 -16.24 -9.08 24.01
CA PRO A 90 -15.61 -8.27 22.98
C PRO A 90 -15.66 -9.06 21.66
N SER A 91 -16.15 -8.41 20.61
CA SER A 91 -16.39 -9.02 19.30
C SER A 91 -15.14 -9.75 18.81
N ARG A 92 -15.15 -11.09 18.88
CA ARG A 92 -14.06 -11.95 18.43
C ARG A 92 -14.06 -11.99 16.89
N GLY A 93 -13.64 -10.88 16.30
CA GLY A 93 -13.52 -10.72 14.85
C GLY A 93 -12.65 -11.81 14.25
N PHE A 94 -12.88 -12.13 12.99
CA PHE A 94 -12.18 -13.24 12.33
C PHE A 94 -10.66 -13.01 12.32
N GLU A 95 -9.97 -13.76 13.19
CA GLU A 95 -8.51 -13.86 13.25
C GLU A 95 -8.00 -14.69 12.07
N LEU A 96 -8.15 -14.13 10.86
CA LEU A 96 -7.41 -14.58 9.67
C LEU A 96 -5.92 -14.61 10.02
N SER A 97 -5.25 -15.71 9.67
CA SER A 97 -3.81 -15.86 9.97
C SER A 97 -3.01 -14.71 9.35
N GLN A 98 -1.85 -14.42 9.92
CA GLN A 98 -1.01 -13.32 9.47
C GLN A 98 -0.61 -13.47 7.99
N ASP A 99 -0.38 -14.71 7.54
CA ASP A 99 -0.10 -15.06 6.14
C ASP A 99 -1.33 -14.90 5.23
N SER A 100 -2.53 -15.19 5.74
CA SER A 100 -3.78 -14.96 5.02
C SER A 100 -4.05 -13.48 4.79
N ARG A 101 -3.63 -12.62 5.74
CA ARG A 101 -3.79 -11.16 5.65
C ARG A 101 -2.82 -10.54 4.63
N SER A 102 -1.54 -10.91 4.67
CA SER A 102 -0.53 -10.40 3.72
C SER A 102 -0.81 -10.84 2.28
N GLY A 103 -1.34 -12.04 2.07
CA GLY A 103 -1.70 -12.53 0.73
C GLY A 103 -2.86 -11.77 0.07
N PHE A 104 -3.81 -11.23 0.83
CA PHE A 104 -5.03 -10.62 0.28
C PHE A 104 -4.99 -9.09 0.21
N PHE A 105 -4.22 -8.42 1.07
CA PHE A 105 -4.12 -6.95 1.14
C PHE A 105 -2.69 -6.40 0.89
N GLY A 106 -1.72 -7.27 0.62
CA GLY A 106 -0.35 -6.88 0.32
C GLY A 106 0.37 -6.25 1.51
N ARG A 107 0.90 -5.04 1.34
CA ARG A 107 1.64 -4.29 2.38
C ARG A 107 0.76 -3.38 3.24
N LEU A 108 -0.53 -3.23 2.93
CA LEU A 108 -1.43 -2.35 3.69
C LEU A 108 -1.73 -2.96 5.06
N THR A 109 -1.66 -2.14 6.12
CA THR A 109 -2.02 -2.55 7.47
C THR A 109 -3.55 -2.60 7.63
N GLY A 110 -4.02 -3.25 8.69
CA GLY A 110 -5.45 -3.25 9.03
C GLY A 110 -6.04 -1.84 9.19
N LEU A 111 -5.23 -0.88 9.65
CA LEU A 111 -5.65 0.51 9.82
C LEU A 111 -5.75 1.26 8.49
N ASP A 112 -4.86 0.99 7.53
CA ASP A 112 -4.93 1.58 6.19
C ASP A 112 -6.16 1.09 5.43
N ILE A 113 -6.46 -0.20 5.56
CA ILE A 113 -7.67 -0.82 4.99
C ILE A 113 -8.93 -0.21 5.63
N GLU A 114 -8.95 -0.02 6.96
CA GLU A 114 -10.07 0.62 7.64
C GLU A 114 -10.25 2.08 7.19
N ALA A 115 -9.17 2.86 7.15
CA ALA A 115 -9.21 4.26 6.71
C ALA A 115 -9.72 4.41 5.27
N GLU A 116 -9.27 3.55 4.35
CA GLU A 116 -9.72 3.58 2.96
C GLU A 116 -11.16 3.04 2.80
N LEU A 117 -11.61 2.09 3.64
CA LEU A 117 -13.02 1.70 3.72
C LEU A 117 -13.91 2.83 4.26
N GLN A 118 -13.46 3.56 5.28
CA GLN A 118 -14.14 4.75 5.79
C GLN A 118 -14.24 5.84 4.70
N ARG A 119 -13.17 6.05 3.91
CA ARG A 119 -13.16 6.96 2.76
C ARG A 119 -14.18 6.56 1.68
N HIS A 120 -14.20 5.29 1.30
CA HIS A 120 -15.20 4.76 0.37
C HIS A 120 -16.63 4.92 0.92
N ALA A 121 -16.86 4.71 2.22
CA ALA A 121 -18.17 4.92 2.85
C ALA A 121 -18.60 6.40 2.83
N VAL A 122 -17.68 7.36 2.94
CA VAL A 122 -17.97 8.79 2.78
C VAL A 122 -18.33 9.13 1.32
N LEU A 123 -17.58 8.61 0.35
CA LEU A 123 -17.88 8.80 -1.07
C LEU A 123 -19.24 8.20 -1.45
N LEU A 124 -19.56 6.99 -0.97
CA LEU A 124 -20.85 6.35 -1.21
C LEU A 124 -22.01 7.14 -0.58
N LYS A 125 -21.83 7.69 0.63
CA LYS A 125 -22.81 8.59 1.28
C LYS A 125 -23.00 9.91 0.50
N GLY A 126 -21.96 10.40 -0.18
CA GLY A 126 -22.07 11.52 -1.12
C GLY A 126 -22.94 11.16 -2.32
N LEU A 127 -22.55 10.12 -3.06
CA LEU A 127 -23.28 9.65 -4.25
C LEU A 127 -24.76 9.34 -3.96
N LEU A 128 -25.09 8.73 -2.81
CA LEU A 128 -26.47 8.46 -2.40
C LEU A 128 -27.28 9.75 -2.11
N ARG A 129 -26.63 10.81 -1.61
CA ARG A 129 -27.26 12.13 -1.45
C ARG A 129 -27.51 12.77 -2.82
N ASP A 130 -26.53 12.71 -3.71
CA ASP A 130 -26.62 13.32 -5.04
C ASP A 130 -27.69 12.61 -5.90
N MET A 131 -27.77 11.27 -5.83
CA MET A 131 -28.87 10.51 -6.45
C MET A 131 -30.24 10.84 -5.84
N ALA A 132 -30.34 11.16 -4.55
CA ALA A 132 -31.58 11.61 -3.94
C ALA A 132 -32.01 12.99 -4.48
N VAL A 133 -31.06 13.93 -4.64
CA VAL A 133 -31.33 15.24 -5.26
C VAL A 133 -31.76 15.09 -6.72
N ILE A 134 -31.08 14.24 -7.50
CA ILE A 134 -31.41 13.97 -8.91
C ILE A 134 -32.80 13.32 -9.03
N ARG A 135 -33.15 12.37 -8.13
CA ARG A 135 -34.48 11.78 -8.08
C ARG A 135 -35.55 12.85 -7.83
N ASP A 136 -35.31 13.76 -6.89
CA ASP A 136 -36.30 14.76 -6.48
C ASP A 136 -36.48 15.86 -7.54
N THR A 137 -35.41 16.24 -8.27
CA THR A 137 -35.55 17.13 -9.44
C THR A 137 -36.26 16.46 -10.61
N VAL A 138 -35.99 15.17 -10.89
CA VAL A 138 -36.75 14.39 -11.88
C VAL A 138 -38.23 14.27 -11.50
N TRP A 139 -38.55 14.18 -10.21
CA TRP A 139 -39.93 14.18 -9.72
C TRP A 139 -40.64 15.52 -9.97
N HIS A 140 -39.97 16.64 -9.67
CA HIS A 140 -40.50 17.97 -9.97
C HIS A 140 -40.68 18.22 -11.48
N LEU A 141 -39.75 17.76 -12.32
CA LEU A 141 -39.89 17.84 -13.79
C LEU A 141 -41.06 16.98 -14.31
N ALA A 142 -41.41 15.88 -13.63
CA ALA A 142 -42.60 15.09 -13.97
C ALA A 142 -43.90 15.81 -13.57
N ASP A 143 -43.95 16.43 -12.39
CA ASP A 143 -45.07 17.28 -11.96
C ASP A 143 -45.27 18.47 -12.92
N GLU A 144 -44.21 19.22 -13.24
CA GLU A 144 -44.24 20.34 -14.20
C GLU A 144 -44.69 19.90 -15.60
N ARG A 145 -44.17 18.76 -16.09
CA ARG A 145 -44.62 18.17 -17.36
C ARG A 145 -46.12 17.86 -17.34
N SER A 146 -46.67 17.37 -16.22
CA SER A 146 -48.11 17.09 -16.11
C SER A 146 -48.95 18.36 -16.27
N VAL A 147 -48.53 19.47 -15.65
CA VAL A 147 -49.18 20.79 -15.76
C VAL A 147 -49.11 21.30 -17.20
N VAL A 148 -47.94 21.21 -17.84
CA VAL A 148 -47.77 21.60 -19.25
C VAL A 148 -48.65 20.75 -20.18
N THR A 149 -48.79 19.44 -19.94
CA THR A 149 -49.70 18.60 -20.74
C THR A 149 -51.19 18.90 -20.50
N SER A 150 -51.58 19.35 -19.30
CA SER A 150 -52.95 19.85 -19.06
C SER A 150 -53.18 21.13 -19.85
N ALA A 151 -52.32 22.14 -19.69
CA ALA A 151 -52.46 23.42 -20.38
C ALA A 151 -52.45 23.28 -21.92
N ALA A 152 -51.71 22.30 -22.46
CA ALA A 152 -51.73 21.97 -23.88
C ALA A 152 -53.05 21.29 -24.33
N HIS A 153 -53.73 20.56 -23.44
CA HIS A 153 -55.06 20.02 -23.71
C HIS A 153 -56.13 21.12 -23.65
N ASP A 154 -56.08 21.96 -22.61
CA ASP A 154 -57.00 23.10 -22.40
C ASP A 154 -56.91 24.09 -23.58
N ALA A 155 -55.69 24.40 -24.03
CA ALA A 155 -55.45 25.25 -25.20
C ALA A 155 -55.94 24.63 -26.52
N LYS A 156 -55.92 23.28 -26.62
CA LYS A 156 -56.53 22.60 -27.77
C LYS A 156 -58.05 22.67 -27.72
N GLU A 157 -58.68 22.43 -26.57
CA GLU A 157 -60.13 22.55 -26.43
C GLU A 157 -60.62 23.96 -26.79
N ALA A 158 -59.89 25.01 -26.37
CA ALA A 158 -60.17 26.38 -26.79
C ALA A 158 -60.04 26.60 -28.31
N CYS A 159 -59.10 25.91 -28.98
CA CYS A 159 -58.96 25.94 -30.44
C CYS A 159 -60.12 25.20 -31.15
N ASP A 160 -60.52 24.03 -30.63
CA ASP A 160 -61.63 23.24 -31.14
C ASP A 160 -62.98 23.99 -30.94
N VAL A 161 -63.16 24.73 -29.84
CA VAL A 161 -64.34 25.60 -29.59
C VAL A 161 -64.34 26.85 -30.49
N THR A 162 -63.20 27.52 -30.66
CA THR A 162 -63.14 28.73 -31.52
C THR A 162 -63.30 28.40 -33.01
N THR A 163 -62.85 27.22 -33.46
CA THR A 163 -63.14 26.74 -34.82
C THR A 163 -64.61 26.37 -35.00
N GLN A 164 -65.26 25.70 -34.04
CA GLN A 164 -66.72 25.48 -34.05
C GLN A 164 -67.52 26.79 -34.13
N LEU A 165 -67.16 27.78 -33.30
CA LEU A 165 -67.78 29.10 -33.34
C LEU A 165 -67.63 29.76 -34.72
N ARG A 166 -66.41 29.76 -35.29
CA ARG A 166 -66.17 30.27 -36.65
C ARG A 166 -67.07 29.58 -37.69
N THR A 167 -67.19 28.25 -37.66
CA THR A 167 -68.08 27.54 -38.60
C THR A 167 -69.55 27.94 -38.41
N SER A 168 -70.03 28.08 -37.16
CA SER A 168 -71.40 28.49 -36.89
C SER A 168 -71.71 29.93 -37.33
N PHE A 169 -70.72 30.84 -37.25
CA PHE A 169 -70.86 32.20 -37.78
C PHE A 169 -70.97 32.20 -39.31
N SER A 170 -70.15 31.44 -40.03
CA SER A 170 -70.24 31.34 -41.50
C SER A 170 -71.54 30.69 -41.98
N GLU A 171 -72.10 29.71 -41.25
CA GLU A 171 -73.44 29.17 -41.55
C GLU A 171 -74.54 30.23 -41.38
N LEU A 172 -74.43 31.06 -40.33
CA LEU A 172 -75.40 32.10 -40.00
C LEU A 172 -75.30 33.29 -40.99
N GLU A 173 -74.10 33.64 -41.42
CA GLU A 173 -73.81 34.60 -42.50
C GLU A 173 -74.46 34.19 -43.83
N ILE A 174 -74.28 32.93 -44.24
CA ILE A 174 -74.94 32.37 -45.44
C ILE A 174 -76.48 32.41 -45.29
N ALA A 175 -77.02 32.15 -44.09
CA ALA A 175 -78.45 32.22 -43.84
C ALA A 175 -78.99 33.66 -43.94
N VAL A 176 -78.26 34.65 -43.43
CA VAL A 176 -78.62 36.09 -43.53
C VAL A 176 -78.60 36.55 -44.99
N LEU A 177 -77.54 36.26 -45.74
CA LEU A 177 -77.45 36.61 -47.18
C LEU A 177 -78.61 36.02 -47.99
N LYS A 178 -78.98 34.77 -47.71
CA LYS A 178 -80.12 34.08 -48.35
C LYS A 178 -81.48 34.68 -47.97
N GLN A 179 -81.62 35.23 -46.77
CA GLN A 179 -82.81 35.96 -46.34
C GLN A 179 -82.88 37.36 -46.98
N GLN A 180 -81.73 38.00 -47.20
CA GLN A 180 -81.57 39.26 -47.92
C GLN A 180 -81.96 39.11 -49.41
N GLU A 181 -81.56 38.01 -50.07
CA GLU A 181 -82.00 37.64 -51.44
C GLU A 181 -83.52 37.46 -51.56
N LEU A 182 -84.18 36.95 -50.51
CA LEU A 182 -85.64 36.79 -50.49
C LEU A 182 -86.33 38.15 -50.42
N TRP A 183 -85.91 39.03 -49.52
CA TRP A 183 -86.46 40.39 -49.42
C TRP A 183 -86.18 41.25 -50.66
N ALA A 184 -85.06 41.00 -51.37
CA ALA A 184 -84.72 41.69 -52.60
C ALA A 184 -85.65 41.40 -53.80
N LYS A 185 -86.61 40.46 -53.68
CA LYS A 185 -87.57 40.10 -54.76
C LYS A 185 -88.90 40.87 -54.71
N ASP A 186 -89.30 41.39 -53.55
CA ASP A 186 -90.65 41.93 -53.32
C ASP A 186 -90.71 43.47 -53.21
N GLY A 187 -89.57 44.18 -53.26
CA GLY A 187 -89.48 45.64 -53.05
C GLY A 187 -88.93 46.43 -54.24
N PRO A 188 -89.65 47.45 -54.77
CA PRO A 188 -89.18 48.27 -55.89
C PRO A 188 -88.30 49.45 -55.45
N GLY A 189 -87.32 49.81 -56.29
CA GLY A 189 -86.66 51.12 -56.27
C GLY A 189 -85.59 51.34 -55.20
N ASP A 190 -85.96 52.08 -54.15
CA ASP A 190 -85.04 53.06 -53.56
C ASP A 190 -84.15 52.55 -52.41
N ALA A 191 -84.45 51.37 -51.87
CA ALA A 191 -83.69 50.81 -50.72
C ALA A 191 -82.19 50.61 -51.03
N LYS A 192 -81.85 50.24 -52.28
CA LYS A 192 -80.46 49.91 -52.67
C LYS A 192 -79.47 51.06 -52.50
N LEU A 193 -79.89 52.31 -52.68
CA LEU A 193 -78.99 53.47 -52.55
C LEU A 193 -78.65 53.80 -51.10
N LEU A 194 -79.60 53.65 -50.17
CA LEU A 194 -79.33 53.78 -48.74
C LEU A 194 -78.48 52.61 -48.24
N GLN A 195 -78.79 51.39 -48.72
CA GLN A 195 -78.07 50.19 -48.35
C GLN A 195 -76.59 50.26 -48.75
N SER A 196 -76.25 50.59 -50.02
CA SER A 196 -74.84 50.67 -50.44
C SER A 196 -74.04 51.78 -49.75
N LEU A 197 -74.69 52.87 -49.35
CA LEU A 197 -74.08 53.95 -48.55
C LEU A 197 -73.81 53.51 -47.10
N GLN A 198 -74.70 52.71 -46.51
CA GLN A 198 -74.51 52.19 -45.16
C GLN A 198 -73.50 51.03 -45.12
N GLU A 199 -73.52 50.13 -46.11
CA GLU A 199 -72.57 49.02 -46.26
C GLU A 199 -71.16 49.56 -46.49
N SER A 200 -70.93 50.45 -47.47
CA SER A 200 -69.59 51.05 -47.68
C SER A 200 -69.07 51.86 -46.48
N SER A 201 -69.94 52.49 -45.69
CA SER A 201 -69.56 53.15 -44.42
C SER A 201 -69.32 52.19 -43.25
N MET A 202 -69.66 50.90 -43.38
CA MET A 202 -69.33 49.84 -42.42
C MET A 202 -68.07 49.11 -42.85
N GLU A 203 -67.97 48.70 -44.12
CA GLU A 203 -66.80 48.07 -44.75
C GLU A 203 -65.52 48.86 -44.43
N THR A 204 -65.50 50.15 -44.75
CA THR A 204 -64.35 51.03 -44.52
C THR A 204 -63.95 51.16 -43.05
N ARG A 205 -64.89 51.02 -42.11
CA ARG A 205 -64.59 51.01 -40.66
C ARG A 205 -64.05 49.67 -40.19
N TYR A 206 -64.53 48.57 -40.76
CA TYR A 206 -63.97 47.24 -40.49
C TYR A 206 -62.55 47.11 -41.07
N GLU A 207 -62.30 47.63 -42.28
CA GLU A 207 -60.95 47.71 -42.85
C GLU A 207 -60.02 48.58 -41.97
N GLU A 208 -60.42 49.81 -41.61
CA GLU A 208 -59.63 50.67 -40.71
C GLU A 208 -59.37 50.03 -39.34
N GLN A 209 -60.35 49.31 -38.77
CA GLN A 209 -60.19 48.63 -37.48
C GLN A 209 -59.30 47.40 -37.60
N SER A 210 -59.46 46.58 -38.65
CA SER A 210 -58.62 45.41 -38.92
C SER A 210 -57.16 45.82 -39.11
N LEU A 211 -56.88 46.88 -39.88
CA LEU A 211 -55.54 47.44 -40.05
C LEU A 211 -54.94 47.95 -38.73
N ARG A 212 -55.75 48.50 -37.83
CA ARG A 212 -55.28 48.91 -36.48
C ARG A 212 -55.00 47.72 -35.57
N GLU A 213 -55.82 46.67 -35.61
CA GLU A 213 -55.60 45.47 -34.80
C GLU A 213 -54.40 44.65 -35.32
N GLU A 214 -54.22 44.57 -36.64
CA GLU A 214 -53.05 43.96 -37.28
C GLU A 214 -51.76 44.70 -36.96
N THR A 215 -51.72 46.04 -37.12
CA THR A 215 -50.52 46.83 -36.79
C THR A 215 -50.18 46.82 -35.29
N GLN A 216 -51.18 46.79 -34.40
CA GLN A 216 -50.94 46.58 -32.97
C GLN A 216 -50.40 45.17 -32.68
N PHE A 217 -50.89 44.14 -33.37
CA PHE A 217 -50.40 42.77 -33.23
C PHE A 217 -48.95 42.63 -33.72
N GLU A 218 -48.58 43.26 -34.84
CA GLU A 218 -47.19 43.33 -35.31
C GLU A 218 -46.29 44.07 -34.31
N GLU A 219 -46.70 45.23 -33.80
CA GLU A 219 -45.92 45.99 -32.81
C GLU A 219 -45.71 45.19 -31.51
N HIS A 220 -46.78 44.58 -30.98
CA HIS A 220 -46.70 43.71 -29.80
C HIS A 220 -45.80 42.49 -30.04
N SER A 221 -45.90 41.85 -31.20
CA SER A 221 -45.04 40.71 -31.57
C SER A 221 -43.57 41.12 -31.65
N ARG A 222 -43.28 42.29 -32.23
CA ARG A 222 -41.93 42.85 -32.35
C ARG A 222 -41.33 43.22 -31.00
N ILE A 223 -42.12 43.75 -30.07
CA ILE A 223 -41.72 44.01 -28.68
C ILE A 223 -41.45 42.70 -27.92
N LEU A 224 -42.26 41.66 -28.14
CA LEU A 224 -42.07 40.35 -27.51
C LEU A 224 -40.78 39.67 -27.99
N GLU A 225 -40.55 39.66 -29.31
CA GLU A 225 -39.34 39.12 -29.94
C GLU A 225 -38.08 39.86 -29.48
N GLY A 226 -38.11 41.20 -29.42
CA GLY A 226 -37.00 42.00 -28.89
C GLY A 226 -36.63 41.61 -27.46
N ARG A 227 -37.62 41.49 -26.55
CA ARG A 227 -37.40 41.03 -25.18
C ARG A 227 -36.90 39.59 -25.10
N PHE A 228 -37.34 38.71 -25.99
CA PHE A 228 -36.86 37.33 -26.05
C PHE A 228 -35.37 37.28 -26.44
N GLN A 229 -34.96 38.06 -27.44
CA GLN A 229 -33.56 38.19 -27.86
C GLN A 229 -32.69 38.82 -26.76
N GLU A 230 -33.16 39.87 -26.07
CA GLU A 230 -32.48 40.46 -24.90
C GLU A 230 -32.27 39.44 -23.77
N HIS A 231 -33.32 38.70 -23.39
CA HIS A 231 -33.22 37.66 -22.36
C HIS A 231 -32.31 36.50 -22.78
N HIS A 232 -32.31 36.10 -24.05
CA HIS A 232 -31.42 35.06 -24.57
C HIS A 232 -29.96 35.52 -24.54
N GLY A 233 -29.66 36.77 -24.92
CA GLY A 233 -28.31 37.34 -24.82
C GLY A 233 -27.79 37.37 -23.38
N LEU A 234 -28.62 37.84 -22.43
CA LEU A 234 -28.28 37.86 -21.00
C LEU A 234 -28.08 36.45 -20.40
N LEU A 235 -28.84 35.46 -20.88
CA LEU A 235 -28.68 34.06 -20.49
C LEU A 235 -27.34 33.49 -20.97
N ASN A 236 -27.01 33.70 -22.25
CA ASN A 236 -25.76 33.23 -22.85
C ASN A 236 -24.54 33.88 -22.19
N GLN A 237 -24.57 35.21 -21.96
CA GLN A 237 -23.50 35.91 -21.24
C GLN A 237 -23.26 35.29 -19.85
N ARG A 238 -24.33 35.07 -19.06
CA ARG A 238 -24.21 34.45 -17.73
C ARG A 238 -23.67 33.03 -17.81
N LEU A 239 -24.03 32.26 -18.83
CA LEU A 239 -23.55 30.90 -19.04
C LEU A 239 -22.05 30.88 -19.38
N GLU A 240 -21.58 31.81 -20.22
CA GLU A 240 -20.14 32.00 -20.47
C GLU A 240 -19.38 32.41 -19.21
N GLU A 241 -19.91 33.36 -18.43
CA GLU A 241 -19.31 33.80 -17.16
C GLU A 241 -19.17 32.63 -16.17
N HIS A 242 -20.23 31.82 -16.01
CA HIS A 242 -20.19 30.61 -15.20
C HIS A 242 -19.20 29.57 -15.74
N SER A 243 -19.12 29.38 -17.06
CA SER A 243 -18.17 28.46 -17.68
C SER A 243 -16.72 28.87 -17.41
N ARG A 244 -16.40 30.17 -17.49
CA ARG A 244 -15.06 30.70 -17.19
C ARG A 244 -14.70 30.56 -15.71
N ILE A 245 -15.67 30.72 -14.81
CA ILE A 245 -15.49 30.51 -13.35
C ILE A 245 -15.25 29.03 -13.02
N LEU A 246 -15.96 28.11 -13.69
CA LEU A 246 -15.77 26.67 -13.52
C LEU A 246 -14.41 26.22 -14.05
N GLU A 247 -14.03 26.67 -15.25
CA GLU A 247 -12.72 26.38 -15.85
C GLU A 247 -11.57 26.88 -14.96
N GLY A 248 -11.63 28.12 -14.48
CA GLY A 248 -10.62 28.67 -13.57
C GLY A 248 -10.46 27.87 -12.27
N ARG A 249 -11.57 27.40 -11.68
CA ARG A 249 -11.55 26.52 -10.50
C ARG A 249 -10.99 25.13 -10.80
N PHE A 250 -11.27 24.60 -11.99
CA PHE A 250 -10.74 23.31 -12.43
C PHE A 250 -9.22 23.38 -12.61
N GLN A 251 -8.72 24.43 -13.27
CA GLN A 251 -7.29 24.70 -13.42
C GLN A 251 -6.59 24.93 -12.07
N GLU A 252 -7.21 25.69 -11.15
CA GLU A 252 -6.68 25.89 -9.79
C GLU A 252 -6.55 24.56 -9.04
N HIS A 253 -7.61 23.75 -9.01
CA HIS A 253 -7.60 22.45 -8.31
C HIS A 253 -6.65 21.44 -8.98
N HIS A 254 -6.51 21.46 -10.30
CA HIS A 254 -5.53 20.65 -11.01
C HIS A 254 -4.09 21.07 -10.66
N GLY A 255 -3.81 22.37 -10.58
CA GLY A 255 -2.52 22.90 -10.13
C GLY A 255 -2.19 22.47 -8.69
N GLN A 256 -3.15 22.58 -7.76
CA GLN A 256 -3.00 22.11 -6.37
C GLN A 256 -2.78 20.59 -6.29
N LEU A 257 -3.42 19.81 -7.15
CA LEU A 257 -3.23 18.36 -7.22
C LEU A 257 -1.82 17.99 -7.72
N ASN A 258 -1.35 18.64 -8.79
CA ASN A 258 -0.02 18.42 -9.34
C ASN A 258 1.08 18.80 -8.34
N GLN A 259 0.95 19.94 -7.65
CA GLN A 259 1.88 20.34 -6.58
C GLN A 259 1.96 19.32 -5.44
N ARG A 260 0.82 18.73 -5.05
CA ARG A 260 0.79 17.65 -4.04
C ARG A 260 1.43 16.35 -4.55
N PHE A 261 1.24 16.03 -5.83
CA PHE A 261 1.86 14.87 -6.46
C PHE A 261 3.38 15.03 -6.55
N GLU A 262 3.87 16.20 -6.97
CA GLU A 262 5.30 16.54 -7.00
C GLU A 262 5.94 16.47 -5.60
N ALA A 263 5.28 17.02 -4.58
CA ALA A 263 5.76 16.94 -3.19
C ALA A 263 5.84 15.50 -2.68
N LEU A 264 4.83 14.66 -2.95
CA LEU A 264 4.82 13.25 -2.56
C LEU A 264 5.89 12.44 -3.32
N MET A 265 6.14 12.75 -4.60
CA MET A 265 7.23 12.15 -5.36
C MET A 265 8.62 12.53 -4.81
N GLN A 266 8.80 13.77 -4.33
CA GLN A 266 10.03 14.20 -3.66
C GLN A 266 10.22 13.48 -2.31
N GLU A 267 9.17 13.40 -1.49
CA GLU A 267 9.17 12.66 -0.21
C GLU A 267 9.52 11.17 -0.43
N HIS A 268 8.93 10.54 -1.45
CA HIS A 268 9.25 9.15 -1.81
C HIS A 268 10.69 8.97 -2.33
N SER A 269 11.25 9.95 -3.05
CA SER A 269 12.67 9.91 -3.46
C SER A 269 13.60 9.95 -2.25
N LEU A 270 13.36 10.88 -1.31
CA LEU A 270 14.14 11.01 -0.08
C LEU A 270 14.01 9.75 0.81
N ALA A 271 12.83 9.12 0.87
CA ALA A 271 12.63 7.86 1.57
C ALA A 271 13.40 6.68 0.94
N LEU A 272 13.52 6.64 -0.39
CA LEU A 272 14.34 5.65 -1.09
C LEU A 272 15.84 5.87 -0.86
N GLU A 273 16.29 7.13 -0.84
CA GLU A 273 17.68 7.49 -0.53
C GLU A 273 18.05 7.08 0.91
N GLN A 274 17.23 7.42 1.90
CA GLN A 274 17.41 6.97 3.30
C GLN A 274 17.43 5.45 3.45
N TYR A 275 16.61 4.72 2.67
CA TYR A 275 16.63 3.26 2.68
C TYR A 275 17.94 2.69 2.09
N GLN A 276 18.51 3.34 1.07
CA GLN A 276 19.82 2.97 0.52
C GLN A 276 20.96 3.25 1.52
N GLU A 277 20.95 4.38 2.22
CA GLU A 277 21.91 4.69 3.28
C GLU A 277 21.85 3.67 4.44
N GLN A 278 20.64 3.28 4.86
CA GLN A 278 20.45 2.23 5.86
C GLN A 278 20.96 0.87 5.39
N HIS A 279 20.77 0.52 4.11
CA HIS A 279 21.30 -0.72 3.54
C HIS A 279 22.84 -0.69 3.47
N GLN A 280 23.45 0.43 3.08
CA GLN A 280 24.91 0.57 3.06
C GLN A 280 25.49 0.44 4.47
N THR A 281 24.91 1.14 5.45
CA THR A 281 25.27 1.05 6.88
C THR A 281 25.13 -0.39 7.42
N MET A 282 24.17 -1.16 6.91
CA MET A 282 23.98 -2.56 7.30
C MET A 282 25.04 -3.49 6.69
N GLU A 283 25.37 -3.32 5.41
CA GLU A 283 26.41 -4.11 4.73
C GLU A 283 27.80 -3.83 5.31
N GLU A 284 28.13 -2.58 5.65
CA GLU A 284 29.37 -2.22 6.35
C GLU A 284 29.50 -2.97 7.68
N ARG A 285 28.43 -3.03 8.48
CA ARG A 285 28.39 -3.79 9.74
C ARG A 285 28.50 -5.29 9.53
N PHE A 286 27.88 -5.83 8.48
CA PHE A 286 28.05 -7.25 8.12
C PHE A 286 29.49 -7.57 7.72
N GLN A 287 30.16 -6.67 6.99
CA GLN A 287 31.56 -6.83 6.61
C GLN A 287 32.51 -6.69 7.82
N GLU A 288 32.25 -5.76 8.74
CA GLU A 288 32.97 -5.64 10.02
C GLU A 288 32.83 -6.92 10.87
N VAL A 289 31.62 -7.48 10.97
CA VAL A 289 31.37 -8.76 11.65
C VAL A 289 32.08 -9.91 10.93
N ARG A 290 32.07 -9.95 9.60
CA ARG A 290 32.76 -10.96 8.79
C ARG A 290 34.27 -10.92 9.03
N GLU A 291 34.88 -9.73 9.09
CA GLU A 291 36.30 -9.57 9.41
C GLU A 291 36.63 -10.04 10.84
N LYS A 292 35.82 -9.63 11.83
CA LYS A 292 35.96 -10.08 13.23
C LYS A 292 35.85 -11.60 13.38
N VAL A 293 34.93 -12.24 12.67
CA VAL A 293 34.79 -13.70 12.64
C VAL A 293 35.99 -14.38 11.95
N GLY A 294 36.52 -13.81 10.86
CA GLY A 294 37.75 -14.27 10.21
C GLY A 294 38.96 -14.21 11.15
N ASN A 295 39.19 -13.05 11.77
CA ASN A 295 40.25 -12.83 12.75
C ASN A 295 40.14 -13.79 13.96
N LEU A 296 38.92 -14.08 14.43
CA LEU A 296 38.68 -15.06 15.49
C LEU A 296 38.98 -16.50 15.03
N SER A 297 38.56 -16.87 13.81
CA SER A 297 38.86 -18.16 13.19
C SER A 297 40.37 -18.41 13.10
N ASP A 298 41.12 -17.42 12.62
CA ASP A 298 42.57 -17.55 12.46
C ASP A 298 43.33 -17.50 13.79
N SER A 299 42.82 -16.76 14.78
CA SER A 299 43.31 -16.83 16.16
C SER A 299 43.11 -18.23 16.76
N LEU A 300 41.91 -18.80 16.63
CA LEU A 300 41.60 -20.16 17.09
C LEU A 300 42.43 -21.22 16.35
N ARG A 301 42.64 -21.07 15.04
CA ARG A 301 43.50 -21.95 14.24
C ARG A 301 44.94 -21.94 14.75
N LYS A 302 45.49 -20.76 15.06
CA LYS A 302 46.84 -20.60 15.63
C LYS A 302 46.93 -21.25 17.02
N GLU A 303 45.97 -20.98 17.90
CA GLU A 303 45.93 -21.56 19.25
C GLU A 303 45.82 -23.10 19.23
N VAL A 304 44.97 -23.65 18.36
CA VAL A 304 44.86 -25.11 18.17
C VAL A 304 46.16 -25.72 17.64
N GLN A 305 46.85 -25.05 16.71
CA GLN A 305 48.14 -25.51 16.20
C GLN A 305 49.23 -25.46 17.28
N ILE A 306 49.32 -24.36 18.05
CA ILE A 306 50.26 -24.22 19.18
C ILE A 306 50.02 -25.32 20.23
N ARG A 307 48.76 -25.59 20.60
CA ARG A 307 48.42 -26.68 21.53
C ARG A 307 48.77 -28.06 20.96
N ARG A 308 48.55 -28.28 19.66
CA ARG A 308 48.91 -29.54 18.97
C ARG A 308 50.43 -29.77 18.98
N GLU A 309 51.21 -28.73 18.74
CA GLU A 309 52.68 -28.78 18.78
C GLU A 309 53.20 -28.97 20.20
N ALA A 310 52.62 -28.29 21.19
CA ALA A 310 52.94 -28.48 22.61
C ALA A 310 52.62 -29.90 23.10
N LEU A 311 51.45 -30.44 22.73
CA LEU A 311 51.08 -31.84 23.03
C LEU A 311 52.02 -32.83 22.36
N ARG A 312 52.39 -32.63 21.07
CA ARG A 312 53.39 -33.45 20.38
C ARG A 312 54.74 -33.41 21.10
N GLY A 313 55.19 -32.22 21.50
CA GLY A 313 56.46 -32.04 22.22
C GLY A 313 56.46 -32.70 23.60
N ASN A 314 55.33 -32.68 24.31
CA ASN A 314 55.19 -33.39 25.58
C ASN A 314 55.18 -34.91 25.39
N VAL A 315 54.33 -35.44 24.50
CA VAL A 315 54.28 -36.88 24.22
C VAL A 315 55.64 -37.43 23.77
N VAL A 316 56.39 -36.71 22.94
CA VAL A 316 57.76 -37.12 22.55
C VAL A 316 58.71 -37.13 23.74
N ARG A 317 58.64 -36.16 24.65
CA ARG A 317 59.47 -36.10 25.87
C ARG A 317 59.12 -37.21 26.85
N ASP A 318 57.84 -37.46 27.06
CA ASP A 318 57.34 -38.46 28.01
C ASP A 318 57.68 -39.88 27.51
N LEU A 319 57.56 -40.13 26.20
CA LEU A 319 58.04 -41.35 25.57
C LEU A 319 59.57 -41.48 25.62
N SER A 320 60.34 -40.40 25.41
CA SER A 320 61.81 -40.47 25.48
C SER A 320 62.32 -40.70 26.90
N ALA A 321 61.63 -40.16 27.92
CA ALA A 321 61.91 -40.45 29.33
C ALA A 321 61.61 -41.92 29.65
N SER A 322 60.41 -42.41 29.32
CA SER A 322 60.03 -43.82 29.53
C SER A 322 60.94 -44.81 28.81
N LEU A 323 61.46 -44.45 27.62
CA LEU A 323 62.42 -45.27 26.89
C LEU A 323 63.83 -45.22 27.52
N ALA A 324 64.26 -44.05 28.02
CA ALA A 324 65.52 -43.93 28.73
C ALA A 324 65.52 -44.73 30.04
N ASP A 325 64.42 -44.71 30.79
CA ASP A 325 64.22 -45.52 32.00
C ASP A 325 64.23 -47.02 31.68
N GLU A 326 63.54 -47.47 30.62
CA GLU A 326 63.56 -48.88 30.21
C GLU A 326 64.95 -49.34 29.72
N VAL A 327 65.67 -48.48 28.98
CA VAL A 327 67.06 -48.77 28.54
C VAL A 327 68.00 -48.83 29.74
N ALA A 328 67.87 -47.92 30.71
CA ALA A 328 68.64 -47.93 31.95
C ALA A 328 68.34 -49.19 32.79
N GLU A 329 67.07 -49.60 32.91
CA GLU A 329 66.72 -50.84 33.62
C GLU A 329 67.32 -52.07 32.92
N ARG A 330 67.18 -52.19 31.60
CA ARG A 330 67.78 -53.30 30.81
C ARG A 330 69.31 -53.30 30.89
N ALA A 331 69.95 -52.13 30.92
CA ALA A 331 71.39 -52.01 31.15
C ALA A 331 71.77 -52.50 32.56
N CYS A 332 71.04 -52.08 33.60
CA CYS A 332 71.25 -52.60 34.96
C CYS A 332 71.04 -54.11 35.05
N GLN A 333 69.96 -54.66 34.47
CA GLN A 333 69.66 -56.09 34.47
C GLN A 333 70.74 -56.93 33.76
N SER A 334 71.35 -56.41 32.70
CA SER A 334 72.38 -57.11 31.91
C SER A 334 73.80 -56.94 32.46
N VAL A 335 74.16 -55.76 32.97
CA VAL A 335 75.51 -55.47 33.49
C VAL A 335 75.70 -55.94 34.94
N THR A 336 74.67 -55.89 35.78
CA THR A 336 74.75 -56.35 37.18
C THR A 336 75.27 -57.78 37.35
N PRO A 337 74.78 -58.82 36.62
CA PRO A 337 75.31 -60.17 36.75
C PRO A 337 76.76 -60.30 36.24
N VAL A 338 77.23 -59.42 35.35
CA VAL A 338 78.64 -59.38 34.92
C VAL A 338 79.51 -58.79 36.02
N LEU A 339 79.12 -57.64 36.59
CA LEU A 339 79.83 -57.02 37.71
C LEU A 339 79.82 -57.91 38.97
N GLN A 340 78.73 -58.64 39.23
CA GLN A 340 78.67 -59.61 40.32
C GLN A 340 79.65 -60.78 40.13
N ARG A 341 79.82 -61.32 38.90
CA ARG A 341 80.86 -62.31 38.62
C ARG A 341 82.25 -61.74 38.84
N MET A 342 82.55 -60.56 38.27
CA MET A 342 83.85 -59.91 38.42
C MET A 342 84.19 -59.61 39.89
N MET A 343 83.21 -59.19 40.71
CA MET A 343 83.40 -58.99 42.15
C MET A 343 83.57 -60.30 42.93
N ALA A 344 82.91 -61.39 42.55
CA ALA A 344 83.12 -62.71 43.16
C ALA A 344 84.51 -63.27 42.83
N GLU A 345 84.95 -63.15 41.57
CA GLU A 345 86.30 -63.52 41.13
C GLU A 345 87.37 -62.67 41.83
N ALA A 346 87.17 -61.35 41.94
CA ALA A 346 88.08 -60.44 42.63
C ALA A 346 88.17 -60.69 44.16
N ARG A 347 87.13 -61.27 44.78
CA ARG A 347 87.15 -61.70 46.19
C ARG A 347 87.85 -63.05 46.40
N GLY A 348 88.23 -63.75 45.33
CA GLY A 348 88.83 -65.08 45.42
C GLY A 348 87.82 -66.18 45.78
N GLU A 349 86.52 -65.89 45.73
CA GLU A 349 85.43 -66.84 45.98
C GLU A 349 85.30 -67.79 44.77
N ARG A 350 86.23 -68.77 44.67
CA ARG A 350 86.17 -69.83 43.66
C ARG A 350 84.83 -70.58 43.77
N PRO A 351 83.98 -70.58 42.73
CA PRO A 351 82.74 -71.35 42.76
C PRO A 351 83.06 -72.84 42.81
N SER A 352 82.70 -73.48 43.91
CA SER A 352 82.88 -74.93 44.09
C SER A 352 81.78 -75.72 43.37
N THR A 353 82.20 -76.86 42.79
CA THR A 353 81.37 -78.00 42.35
C THR A 353 80.33 -77.79 41.22
N CYS A 354 80.64 -78.39 40.07
CA CYS A 354 79.69 -78.97 39.11
C CYS A 354 79.16 -80.34 39.65
N PRO A 355 78.35 -81.13 38.91
CA PRO A 355 77.07 -80.82 38.25
C PRO A 355 75.96 -81.88 38.48
N ALA A 356 74.71 -81.58 38.11
CA ALA A 356 73.62 -82.53 37.76
C ALA A 356 72.64 -81.84 36.79
N VAL A 357 72.10 -82.38 35.69
CA VAL A 357 71.70 -83.73 35.25
C VAL A 357 70.27 -84.15 35.68
N VAL A 358 69.27 -83.51 35.05
CA VAL A 358 67.91 -83.99 34.64
C VAL A 358 67.48 -83.05 33.47
N GLN A 359 66.92 -83.38 32.29
CA GLN A 359 66.44 -84.58 31.59
C GLN A 359 64.89 -84.69 31.42
N GLY A 360 64.43 -84.78 30.15
CA GLY A 360 63.04 -84.59 29.70
C GLY A 360 62.86 -83.17 29.10
N GLY A 361 62.27 -82.94 27.91
CA GLY A 361 61.33 -83.73 27.10
C GLY A 361 59.91 -83.20 27.35
N THR A 362 59.10 -82.72 26.40
CA THR A 362 58.99 -82.85 24.92
C THR A 362 58.46 -81.53 24.31
N ASP A 363 58.28 -81.24 23.01
CA ASP A 363 58.74 -81.66 21.65
C ASP A 363 57.72 -81.02 20.65
N ALA A 364 58.07 -80.79 19.37
CA ALA A 364 57.33 -80.06 18.33
C ALA A 364 57.02 -78.56 18.61
N GLY A 365 56.97 -77.61 17.65
CA GLY A 365 57.12 -77.59 16.17
C GLY A 365 56.16 -76.53 15.59
N ASN A 366 56.44 -75.62 14.65
CA ASN A 366 57.38 -75.48 13.50
C ASN A 366 57.94 -74.02 13.44
N ARG A 367 59.03 -73.61 12.76
CA ARG A 367 59.75 -73.96 11.50
C ARG A 367 59.35 -73.14 10.25
N ALA A 368 60.05 -72.03 10.01
CA ALA A 368 60.44 -71.46 8.69
C ALA A 368 61.47 -70.32 8.96
N GLN A 369 62.76 -70.45 8.60
CA GLN A 369 63.41 -70.03 7.33
C GLN A 369 63.64 -68.50 7.16
N SER A 370 64.75 -67.99 6.60
CA SER A 370 66.20 -68.33 6.64
C SER A 370 66.97 -67.47 5.61
N ALA A 371 67.87 -66.59 6.06
CA ALA A 371 68.96 -65.92 5.32
C ALA A 371 69.72 -65.07 6.37
N ASP A 372 70.95 -65.37 6.82
CA ASP A 372 72.06 -66.12 6.23
C ASP A 372 72.72 -65.40 5.03
N THR A 373 73.47 -64.33 5.35
CA THR A 373 74.50 -63.74 4.49
C THR A 373 75.79 -63.60 5.29
N VAL A 374 76.75 -64.49 5.06
CA VAL A 374 78.10 -64.42 5.65
C VAL A 374 78.96 -63.46 4.84
N LEU A 375 79.60 -62.49 5.49
CA LEU A 375 80.80 -61.83 4.96
C LEU A 375 81.89 -61.69 6.04
N SER A 376 83.13 -61.84 5.58
CA SER A 376 84.33 -62.07 6.37
C SER A 376 84.70 -60.95 7.33
N ALA A 377 85.34 -61.33 8.44
CA ALA A 377 86.21 -60.43 9.17
C ALA A 377 87.50 -60.16 8.36
N GLU A 378 88.00 -58.93 8.40
CA GLU A 378 89.38 -58.59 8.01
C GLU A 378 90.06 -57.88 9.20
N ALA A 379 91.27 -58.30 9.54
CA ALA A 379 91.87 -58.01 10.84
C ALA A 379 92.79 -56.77 10.81
N ALA A 380 92.27 -55.63 11.27
CA ALA A 380 93.10 -54.49 11.67
C ALA A 380 93.42 -54.58 13.18
N GLY A 381 94.70 -54.52 13.53
CA GLY A 381 95.17 -54.74 14.91
C GLY A 381 94.87 -53.59 15.87
N VAL A 382 93.66 -53.55 16.43
CA VAL A 382 93.32 -52.64 17.53
C VAL A 382 94.04 -53.08 18.80
N LYS A 383 95.07 -52.31 19.17
CA LYS A 383 95.80 -52.47 20.43
C LYS A 383 94.84 -52.17 21.59
N GLY A 384 94.55 -53.16 22.43
CA GLY A 384 93.55 -53.03 23.50
C GLY A 384 93.83 -51.86 24.44
N ILE A 385 93.07 -50.78 24.29
CA ILE A 385 93.03 -49.67 25.24
C ILE A 385 92.15 -50.15 26.40
N VAL A 386 92.73 -50.21 27.60
CA VAL A 386 91.93 -50.31 28.83
C VAL A 386 91.35 -48.92 29.06
N MET A 387 90.20 -48.65 28.45
CA MET A 387 89.42 -47.45 28.75
C MET A 387 88.89 -47.59 30.18
N ASP A 388 89.04 -46.53 30.98
CA ASP A 388 88.45 -46.51 32.31
C ASP A 388 86.91 -46.48 32.22
N SER A 389 86.24 -46.93 33.29
CA SER A 389 84.77 -47.12 33.27
C SER A 389 83.99 -45.82 33.00
N GLU A 390 84.59 -44.65 33.22
CA GLU A 390 83.99 -43.35 32.89
C GLU A 390 84.08 -43.05 31.39
N GLU A 391 85.23 -43.29 30.74
CA GLU A 391 85.40 -43.11 29.28
C GLU A 391 84.46 -44.04 28.49
N ALA A 392 84.30 -45.28 28.96
CA ALA A 392 83.37 -46.23 28.35
C ALA A 392 81.90 -45.77 28.45
N GLN A 393 81.52 -45.09 29.54
CA GLN A 393 80.19 -44.49 29.68
C GLN A 393 80.01 -43.25 28.80
N VAL A 394 81.04 -42.41 28.67
CA VAL A 394 81.03 -41.24 27.76
C VAL A 394 80.81 -41.68 26.31
N VAL A 395 81.60 -42.65 25.81
CA VAL A 395 81.46 -43.14 24.43
C VAL A 395 80.11 -43.85 24.22
N ALA A 396 79.60 -44.61 25.20
CA ALA A 396 78.27 -45.20 25.11
C ALA A 396 77.15 -44.15 25.04
N ALA A 397 77.26 -43.06 25.80
CA ALA A 397 76.32 -41.94 25.76
C ALA A 397 76.40 -41.15 24.44
N GLU A 398 77.60 -40.98 23.89
CA GLU A 398 77.84 -40.28 22.63
C GLU A 398 77.28 -41.07 21.43
N VAL A 399 77.49 -42.40 21.39
CA VAL A 399 76.88 -43.30 20.39
C VAL A 399 75.34 -43.34 20.53
N ALA A 400 74.81 -43.30 21.76
CA ALA A 400 73.37 -43.19 21.97
C ALA A 400 72.80 -41.86 21.47
N ALA A 401 73.53 -40.74 21.63
CA ALA A 401 73.13 -39.43 21.14
C ALA A 401 73.13 -39.35 19.60
N GLU A 402 74.14 -39.92 18.94
CA GLU A 402 74.19 -40.09 17.47
C GLU A 402 72.98 -40.88 16.94
N LEU A 403 72.68 -42.04 17.54
CA LEU A 403 71.52 -42.87 17.15
C LEU A 403 70.18 -42.14 17.35
N ILE A 404 70.04 -41.37 18.44
CA ILE A 404 68.85 -40.56 18.70
C ILE A 404 68.74 -39.41 17.68
N GLN A 405 69.84 -38.75 17.30
CA GLN A 405 69.80 -37.75 16.22
C GLN A 405 69.34 -38.38 14.89
N MET A 406 69.93 -39.52 14.50
CA MET A 406 69.63 -40.20 13.24
C MET A 406 68.14 -40.54 13.09
N LEU A 407 67.54 -41.10 14.16
CA LEU A 407 66.11 -41.41 14.20
C LEU A 407 65.22 -40.15 14.17
N LEU A 408 65.67 -39.05 14.78
CA LEU A 408 64.96 -37.76 14.74
C LEU A 408 65.10 -37.04 13.39
N THR A 409 66.17 -37.25 12.63
CA THR A 409 66.33 -36.70 11.27
C THR A 409 65.51 -37.47 10.24
N ASP A 410 65.44 -38.80 10.33
CA ASP A 410 64.55 -39.60 9.48
C ASP A 410 63.07 -39.26 9.74
N TRP A 411 62.65 -39.11 11.00
CA TRP A 411 61.27 -38.71 11.31
C TRP A 411 60.91 -37.29 10.82
N ARG A 412 61.89 -36.40 10.64
CA ARG A 412 61.67 -35.08 10.01
C ARG A 412 61.59 -35.15 8.48
N SER A 413 62.06 -36.23 7.87
CA SER A 413 62.08 -36.43 6.41
C SER A 413 60.80 -37.06 5.86
N THR A 414 59.89 -37.55 6.70
CA THR A 414 58.58 -38.05 6.25
C THR A 414 57.69 -36.88 5.81
N PRO A 415 57.18 -36.84 4.56
CA PRO A 415 56.34 -35.75 4.08
C PRO A 415 55.03 -35.67 4.87
N SER A 416 54.43 -34.48 4.92
CA SER A 416 53.20 -34.29 5.70
C SER A 416 52.01 -35.01 5.04
N PRO A 417 51.02 -35.49 5.83
CA PRO A 417 49.82 -36.10 5.26
C PRO A 417 48.97 -35.18 4.35
N GLN A 418 49.28 -33.89 4.30
CA GLN A 418 48.62 -32.90 3.43
C GLN A 418 49.29 -32.78 2.04
N GLU A 419 50.47 -33.37 1.84
CA GLU A 419 51.16 -33.41 0.54
C GLU A 419 50.91 -34.73 -0.23
N LEU A 420 50.18 -35.67 0.38
CA LEU A 420 49.89 -37.01 -0.15
C LEU A 420 48.47 -37.18 -0.71
N TRP A 421 47.66 -36.12 -0.73
CA TRP A 421 46.31 -36.11 -1.30
C TRP A 421 46.13 -34.85 -2.17
N PRO A 422 45.82 -34.99 -3.47
CA PRO A 422 45.64 -33.87 -4.41
C PRO A 422 44.25 -33.22 -4.33
#